data_AF-A0A5C6S1U1-F1
#
_entry.id   AF-A0A5C6S1U1-F1
#
_cell.length_a   1.000
_cell.length_b   1.000
_cell.length_c   1.000
_cell.angle_alpha   90.00
_cell.angle_beta   90.00
_cell.angle_gamma   90.00
#
_symmetry.space_group_name_H-M   'P 1'
#
loop_
_entity.id
_entity.type
_entity.pdbx_description
1 polymer ?
#
loop_
_entity_poly.entity_id
_entity_poly.type
_entity_poly.pdbx_seq_one_letter_code
_entity_poly.pdbx_strand_id
1 'polypeptide(L)'
;MLTSKTKFPLIALLLSFGLFSACGGSDDDAPGPNGPCGDNYDFSVELADELQAISETVNAYANDPTTANCEAYRQALLNYVDALEDAEPCILPGQRDAYDAALDQSRQDIMDISC
;
A
#
# COMPACT_ATOMS: atom_id res chain seq x y z
N MET A 1 43.61 -34.81 15.29
CA MET A 1 43.69 -33.43 15.82
C MET A 1 42.61 -32.65 15.07
N LEU A 2 41.44 -32.36 15.64
CA LEU A 2 41.15 -31.32 16.66
C LEU A 2 41.43 -29.90 16.17
N THR A 3 40.34 -29.17 15.85
CA THR A 3 40.00 -27.74 16.20
C THR A 3 41.13 -26.69 16.22
N SER A 4 40.96 -25.43 15.78
CA SER A 4 39.88 -24.44 16.07
C SER A 4 40.24 -23.12 15.32
N LYS A 5 39.55 -21.95 15.32
CA LYS A 5 38.52 -21.31 16.17
C LYS A 5 37.48 -20.52 15.32
N THR A 6 36.49 -19.95 16.00
CA THR A 6 35.47 -18.96 15.55
C THR A 6 36.08 -17.61 15.10
N LYS A 7 35.39 -16.71 14.35
CA LYS A 7 34.20 -15.92 14.75
C LYS A 7 33.43 -15.25 13.58
N PHE A 8 32.11 -15.44 13.54
CA PHE A 8 31.13 -14.33 13.40
C PHE A 8 31.01 -13.61 14.77
N PRO A 9 30.41 -12.40 14.91
CA PRO A 9 29.82 -11.50 13.90
C PRO A 9 30.45 -10.07 13.92
N LEU A 10 30.08 -9.19 12.97
CA LEU A 10 30.38 -7.74 13.08
C LEU A 10 29.47 -6.77 12.28
N ILE A 11 28.44 -7.25 11.57
CA ILE A 11 27.51 -6.40 10.78
C ILE A 11 26.09 -6.49 11.38
N ALA A 12 26.00 -6.32 12.70
CA ALA A 12 24.76 -6.53 13.47
C ALA A 12 24.56 -5.49 14.59
N LEU A 13 25.08 -4.27 14.40
CA LEU A 13 25.21 -3.27 15.48
C LEU A 13 25.03 -1.80 15.05
N LEU A 14 24.59 -1.51 13.82
CA LEU A 14 24.64 -0.14 13.24
C LEU A 14 23.39 0.30 12.47
N LEU A 15 22.20 -0.03 12.98
CA LEU A 15 20.93 0.58 12.53
C LEU A 15 19.86 0.69 13.64
N SER A 16 20.29 0.63 14.91
CA SER A 16 19.44 0.80 16.09
C SER A 16 19.45 2.25 16.60
N PHE A 17 19.02 3.19 15.77
CA PHE A 17 18.80 4.60 16.14
C PHE A 17 17.68 5.21 15.29
N GLY A 18 16.71 5.89 15.91
CA GLY A 18 15.38 6.10 15.33
C GLY A 18 14.46 4.94 15.71
N LEU A 19 13.87 4.87 16.91
CA LEU A 19 13.14 5.97 17.57
C LEU A 19 12.13 6.64 16.62
N PHE A 20 11.35 5.81 15.91
CA PHE A 20 9.99 6.22 15.57
C PHE A 20 9.26 6.56 16.88
N SER A 21 8.71 7.76 16.91
CA SER A 21 7.94 8.28 18.04
C SER A 21 6.79 7.34 18.39
N ALA A 22 6.67 7.00 19.67
CA ALA A 22 5.39 6.53 20.17
C ALA A 22 4.36 7.65 19.94
N CYS A 23 3.35 7.39 19.12
CA CYS A 23 2.17 8.26 19.02
C CYS A 23 1.29 8.04 20.26
N GLY A 24 1.85 8.37 21.43
CA GLY A 24 1.14 8.40 22.71
C GLY A 24 0.42 9.73 22.88
N GLY A 25 -0.44 10.09 21.92
CA GLY A 25 -1.37 11.20 22.03
C GLY A 25 -2.65 10.70 22.70
N SER A 26 -2.89 11.12 23.94
CA SER A 26 -4.15 10.86 24.64
C SER A 26 -5.12 12.01 24.40
N ASP A 27 -5.77 11.98 23.24
CA ASP A 27 -7.02 12.69 22.95
C ASP A 27 -8.03 11.64 22.45
N ASP A 28 -9.26 11.65 22.96
CA ASP A 28 -10.31 10.64 22.72
C ASP A 28 -10.97 10.73 21.31
N ASP A 29 -10.27 11.31 20.34
CA ASP A 29 -10.67 11.47 18.93
C ASP A 29 -9.76 10.68 17.96
N ALA A 30 -9.08 9.64 18.45
CA ALA A 30 -8.36 8.69 17.60
C ALA A 30 -9.35 7.99 16.65
N PRO A 31 -9.17 8.05 15.31
CA PRO A 31 -10.01 7.30 14.38
C PRO A 31 -9.97 5.81 14.69
N GLY A 32 -11.11 5.12 14.51
CA GLY A 32 -11.19 3.67 14.66
C GLY A 32 -10.30 2.93 13.65
N PRO A 33 -10.32 1.58 13.65
CA PRO A 33 -9.59 0.79 12.64
C PRO A 33 -9.97 1.17 11.20
N ASN A 34 -11.18 1.70 11.03
CA ASN A 34 -11.79 2.13 9.75
C ASN A 34 -11.43 3.58 9.36
N GLY A 35 -10.53 4.25 10.10
CA GLY A 35 -10.10 5.61 9.78
C GLY A 35 -11.22 6.67 9.89
N PRO A 36 -11.17 7.76 9.10
CA PRO A 36 -12.18 8.84 9.15
C PRO A 36 -13.56 8.42 8.61
N CYS A 37 -13.69 7.25 7.99
CA CYS A 37 -15.00 6.68 7.62
C CYS A 37 -15.85 6.30 8.83
N GLY A 38 -15.21 5.94 9.96
CA GLY A 38 -15.86 5.15 11.01
C GLY A 38 -16.41 3.84 10.44
N ASP A 39 -17.42 3.26 11.09
CA ASP A 39 -17.96 1.94 10.75
C ASP A 39 -18.83 1.91 9.47
N ASN A 40 -18.70 2.91 8.59
CA ASN A 40 -19.48 3.04 7.35
C ASN A 40 -18.76 2.51 6.10
N TYR A 41 -17.44 2.33 6.15
CA TYR A 41 -16.60 1.83 5.07
C TYR A 41 -15.30 1.26 5.68
N ASP A 42 -15.03 -0.03 5.48
CA ASP A 42 -13.81 -0.70 5.95
C ASP A 42 -12.89 -0.97 4.76
N PHE A 43 -11.84 -0.16 4.61
CA PHE A 43 -10.81 -0.31 3.57
C PHE A 43 -10.22 -1.73 3.46
N SER A 44 -10.27 -2.52 4.54
CA SER A 44 -9.78 -3.90 4.59
C SER A 44 -10.72 -4.90 3.90
N VAL A 45 -11.99 -4.52 3.73
CA VAL A 45 -13.06 -5.31 3.11
C VAL A 45 -13.38 -4.77 1.72
N GLU A 46 -13.62 -3.46 1.59
CA GLU A 46 -14.07 -2.83 0.34
C GLU A 46 -12.98 -2.79 -0.76
N LEU A 47 -11.71 -3.04 -0.42
CA LEU A 47 -10.59 -3.13 -1.38
C LEU A 47 -9.97 -4.55 -1.44
N ALA A 48 -10.62 -5.55 -0.82
CA ALA A 48 -10.04 -6.89 -0.66
C ALA A 48 -9.89 -7.64 -2.00
N ASP A 49 -10.89 -7.53 -2.87
CA ASP A 49 -10.91 -8.21 -4.17
C ASP A 49 -9.92 -7.55 -5.15
N GLU A 50 -9.76 -6.23 -5.09
CA GLU A 50 -8.82 -5.44 -5.89
C GLU A 50 -7.37 -5.74 -5.48
N LEU A 51 -7.08 -5.80 -4.17
CA LEU A 51 -5.77 -6.19 -3.65
C LEU A 51 -5.44 -7.64 -4.01
N GLN A 52 -6.42 -8.54 -4.01
CA GLN A 52 -6.26 -9.91 -4.48
C GLN A 52 -6.01 -9.96 -5.99
N ALA A 53 -6.74 -9.19 -6.80
CA ALA A 53 -6.54 -9.09 -8.24
C ALA A 53 -5.16 -8.52 -8.61
N ILE A 54 -4.68 -7.51 -7.88
CA ILE A 54 -3.30 -6.99 -7.98
C ILE A 54 -2.29 -8.10 -7.65
N SER A 55 -2.51 -8.87 -6.58
CA SER A 55 -1.65 -9.98 -6.19
C SER A 55 -1.60 -11.08 -7.25
N GLU A 56 -2.73 -11.47 -7.83
CA GLU A 56 -2.79 -12.49 -8.89
C GLU A 56 -2.13 -12.02 -10.19
N THR A 57 -2.43 -10.79 -10.63
CA THR A 57 -1.92 -10.25 -11.90
C THR A 57 -0.43 -9.90 -11.84
N VAL A 58 0.08 -9.37 -10.71
CA VAL A 58 1.52 -9.13 -10.55
C VAL A 58 2.30 -10.44 -10.52
N ASN A 59 1.75 -11.49 -9.91
CA ASN A 59 2.35 -12.83 -9.97
C ASN A 59 2.28 -13.42 -11.38
N ALA A 60 1.18 -13.23 -12.13
CA ALA A 60 1.10 -13.66 -13.52
C ALA A 60 2.17 -12.99 -14.39
N TYR A 61 2.30 -11.66 -14.32
CA TYR A 61 3.29 -10.90 -15.08
C TYR A 61 4.74 -11.22 -14.66
N ALA A 62 5.00 -11.44 -13.36
CA ALA A 62 6.33 -11.80 -12.88
C ALA A 62 6.77 -13.22 -13.30
N ASN A 63 5.83 -14.14 -13.55
CA ASN A 63 6.13 -15.49 -14.05
C ASN A 63 6.14 -15.58 -15.59
N ASP A 64 5.32 -14.79 -16.27
CA ASP A 64 5.20 -14.73 -17.73
C ASP A 64 5.07 -13.26 -18.20
N PRO A 65 6.18 -12.56 -18.51
CA PRO A 65 6.19 -11.13 -18.79
C PRO A 65 5.74 -10.80 -20.22
N THR A 66 4.50 -11.14 -20.55
CA THR A 66 3.83 -10.73 -21.80
C THR A 66 3.11 -9.40 -21.63
N THR A 67 2.93 -8.64 -22.73
CA THR A 67 2.06 -7.44 -22.75
C THR A 67 0.66 -7.74 -22.23
N ALA A 68 0.10 -8.93 -22.49
CA ALA A 68 -1.22 -9.31 -21.99
C ALA A 68 -1.28 -9.39 -20.45
N ASN A 69 -0.25 -9.94 -19.80
CA ASN A 69 -0.18 -10.01 -18.34
C ASN A 69 0.21 -8.66 -17.72
N CYS A 70 1.03 -7.85 -18.42
CA CYS A 70 1.33 -6.47 -18.05
C CYS A 70 0.06 -5.60 -18.04
N GLU A 71 -0.75 -5.69 -19.10
CA GLU A 71 -2.02 -4.98 -19.21
C GLU A 71 -3.05 -5.44 -18.17
N ALA A 72 -3.11 -6.74 -17.87
CA ALA A 72 -3.95 -7.26 -16.78
C ALA A 72 -3.54 -6.68 -15.42
N TYR A 73 -2.23 -6.58 -15.14
CA TYR A 73 -1.71 -5.95 -13.93
C TYR A 73 -1.98 -4.43 -13.88
N ARG A 74 -1.78 -3.73 -15.00
CA ARG A 74 -2.11 -2.31 -15.13
C ARG A 74 -3.60 -2.05 -14.88
N GLN A 75 -4.48 -2.89 -15.42
CA GLN A 75 -5.92 -2.78 -15.17
C GLN A 75 -6.30 -3.09 -13.72
N ALA A 76 -5.66 -4.07 -13.07
CA ALA A 76 -5.90 -4.34 -11.65
C ALA A 76 -5.50 -3.16 -10.74
N LEU A 77 -4.40 -2.47 -11.08
CA LEU A 77 -4.00 -1.22 -10.40
C LEU A 77 -5.01 -0.08 -10.63
N LEU A 78 -5.53 0.09 -11.85
CA LEU A 78 -6.57 1.09 -12.13
C LEU A 78 -7.85 0.79 -11.33
N ASN A 79 -8.32 -0.46 -11.33
CA ASN A 79 -9.51 -0.86 -10.58
C ASN A 79 -9.39 -0.55 -9.08
N TYR A 80 -8.21 -0.71 -8.48
CA TYR A 80 -7.94 -0.35 -7.08
C TYR A 80 -8.00 1.17 -6.83
N VAL A 81 -7.52 2.00 -7.76
CA VAL A 81 -7.63 3.46 -7.66
C VAL A 81 -9.06 3.94 -7.90
N ASP A 82 -9.82 3.23 -8.74
CA ASP A 82 -11.24 3.51 -8.97
C ASP A 82 -12.09 3.08 -7.76
N ALA A 83 -11.83 1.92 -7.14
CA ALA A 83 -12.50 1.47 -5.90
C ALA A 83 -12.20 2.36 -4.68
N LEU A 84 -11.09 3.10 -4.70
CA LEU A 84 -10.81 4.13 -3.71
C LEU A 84 -11.77 5.33 -3.81
N GLU A 85 -12.37 5.66 -4.96
CA GLU A 85 -13.31 6.79 -5.08
C GLU A 85 -14.54 6.64 -4.17
N ASP A 86 -14.99 5.42 -3.90
CA ASP A 86 -16.08 5.16 -2.95
C ASP A 86 -15.75 5.57 -1.50
N ALA A 87 -14.48 5.87 -1.19
CA ALA A 87 -14.03 6.46 0.07
C ALA A 87 -14.01 8.01 0.10
N GLU A 88 -14.27 8.72 -1.01
CA GLU A 88 -14.40 10.19 -1.05
C GLU A 88 -15.36 10.78 0.01
N PRO A 89 -16.50 10.12 0.35
CA PRO A 89 -17.36 10.54 1.45
C PRO A 89 -16.67 10.61 2.82
N CYS A 90 -15.64 9.79 3.05
CA CYS A 90 -14.86 9.77 4.29
C CYS A 90 -13.81 10.89 4.36
N ILE A 91 -13.48 11.53 3.24
CA ILE A 91 -12.42 12.53 3.17
C ILE A 91 -12.92 13.85 3.74
N LEU A 92 -12.16 14.37 4.72
CA LEU A 92 -12.47 15.64 5.39
C LEU A 92 -12.64 16.76 4.34
N PRO A 93 -13.64 17.66 4.46
CA PRO A 93 -13.93 18.64 3.41
C PRO A 93 -12.76 19.57 3.02
N GLY A 94 -11.76 19.75 3.88
CA GLY A 94 -10.53 20.50 3.58
C GLY A 94 -9.40 19.69 2.95
N GLN A 95 -9.64 18.43 2.56
CA GLN A 95 -8.66 17.50 1.99
C GLN A 95 -9.05 16.92 0.63
N ARG A 96 -10.30 17.12 0.16
CA ARG A 96 -10.83 16.52 -1.07
C ARG A 96 -10.01 16.90 -2.32
N ASP A 97 -9.79 18.19 -2.56
CA ASP A 97 -8.93 18.67 -3.65
C ASP A 97 -7.54 18.01 -3.71
N ALA A 98 -6.99 17.60 -2.56
CA ALA A 98 -5.68 16.93 -2.46
C ALA A 98 -5.78 15.39 -2.54
N TYR A 99 -6.95 14.82 -2.28
CA TYR A 99 -7.27 13.41 -2.42
C TYR A 99 -7.59 13.08 -3.88
N ASP A 100 -8.48 13.86 -4.51
CA ASP A 100 -8.85 13.74 -5.92
C ASP A 100 -7.60 13.85 -6.81
N ALA A 101 -6.74 14.84 -6.52
CA ALA A 101 -5.45 15.00 -7.19
C ALA A 101 -4.47 13.84 -6.96
N ALA A 102 -4.57 13.11 -5.84
CA ALA A 102 -3.76 11.93 -5.58
C ALA A 102 -4.27 10.70 -6.34
N LEU A 103 -5.59 10.55 -6.51
CA LEU A 103 -6.18 9.52 -7.37
C LEU A 103 -5.84 9.79 -8.85
N ASP A 104 -6.02 11.03 -9.32
CA ASP A 104 -5.67 11.43 -10.69
C ASP A 104 -4.17 11.30 -10.99
N GLN A 105 -3.28 11.62 -10.04
CA GLN A 105 -1.85 11.34 -10.20
C GLN A 105 -1.57 9.84 -10.23
N SER A 106 -2.24 9.05 -9.38
CA SER A 106 -2.07 7.59 -9.35
C SER A 106 -2.52 6.95 -10.68
N ARG A 107 -3.62 7.42 -11.27
CA ARG A 107 -4.07 6.99 -12.62
C ARG A 107 -3.04 7.33 -13.69
N GLN A 108 -2.42 8.51 -13.65
CA GLN A 108 -1.35 8.89 -14.57
C GLN A 108 -0.11 7.99 -14.39
N ASP A 109 0.35 7.80 -13.15
CA ASP A 109 1.50 6.95 -12.82
C ASP A 109 1.28 5.49 -13.27
N ILE A 110 0.05 4.98 -13.17
CA ILE A 110 -0.34 3.64 -13.66
C ILE A 110 -0.42 3.60 -15.19
N MET A 111 -0.91 4.65 -15.84
CA MET A 111 -1.00 4.71 -17.31
C MET A 111 0.37 4.84 -17.98
N ASP A 112 1.34 5.49 -17.33
CA ASP A 112 2.75 5.58 -17.74
C ASP A 112 3.53 4.26 -17.55
N ILE A 113 2.93 3.21 -16.96
CA ILE A 113 3.50 1.86 -16.96
C ILE A 113 3.57 1.34 -18.40
N SER A 114 4.79 1.13 -18.90
CA SER A 114 5.07 0.61 -20.24
C SER A 114 4.80 -0.90 -20.36
N CYS A 115 3.80 -1.26 -21.16
CA CYS A 115 3.47 -2.64 -21.58
C CYS A 115 3.66 -2.83 -23.10
#